data_AF-A0A951JVT7-F1
#
_entry.id   AF-A0A951JVT7-F1
#
_cell.length_a   1.000
_cell.length_b   1.000
_cell.length_c   1.000
_cell.angle_alpha   90.00
_cell.angle_beta   90.00
_cell.angle_gamma   90.00
#
_symmetry.space_group_name_H-M   'P 1'
#
loop_
_entity.id
_entity.type
_entity.pdbx_description
1 polymer ?
#
loop_
_entity_poly.entity_id
_entity_poly.type
_entity_poly.pdbx_seq_one_letter_code
_entity_poly.pdbx_strand_id
1 'polypeptide(L)' 'MEITRHELDVLETLRDTEGRDDSRADQVRHVSQTLDLDESNARQTVEGLVDSGHVRAPDGRPYALTDAGQEALAAGPES' A
#
# COMPACT_ATOMS: atom_id res chain seq x y z
N MET A 1 9.91 11.77 -7.45
CA MET A 1 10.31 10.38 -7.13
C MET A 1 9.49 9.49 -8.05
N GLU A 2 10.08 8.43 -8.58
CA GLU A 2 9.37 7.46 -9.43
C GLU A 2 8.99 6.26 -8.56
N ILE A 3 7.73 5.84 -8.61
CA ILE A 3 7.23 4.67 -7.89
C ILE A 3 7.66 3.40 -8.61
N THR A 4 8.12 2.40 -7.88
CA THR A 4 8.51 1.12 -8.49
C THR A 4 7.30 0.25 -8.79
N ARG A 5 7.44 -0.71 -9.71
CA ARG A 5 6.41 -1.73 -9.97
C ARG A 5 6.01 -2.49 -8.70
N HIS A 6 6.99 -2.78 -7.86
CA HIS A 6 6.76 -3.45 -6.58
C HIS A 6 5.88 -2.63 -5.61
N GLU A 7 6.14 -1.33 -5.53
CA GLU A 7 5.33 -0.41 -4.73
C GLU A 7 3.91 -0.24 -5.29
N LEU A 8 3.75 -0.27 -6.62
CA LEU A 8 2.43 -0.29 -7.27
C LEU A 8 1.65 -1.56 -6.93
N ASP A 9 2.29 -2.73 -6.93
CA ASP A 9 1.65 -3.99 -6.53
C ASP A 9 1.17 -3.94 -5.05
N VAL A 10 1.94 -3.28 -4.17
CA VAL A 10 1.54 -3.02 -2.77
C VAL A 10 0.36 -2.06 -2.69
N LEU A 11 0.36 -0.96 -3.45
CA LEU A 11 -0.75 -0.02 -3.50
C LEU A 11 -2.04 -0.68 -4.02
N GLU A 12 -1.94 -1.52 -5.05
CA GLU A 12 -3.07 -2.27 -5.60
C GLU A 12 -3.65 -3.21 -4.54
N THR A 13 -2.78 -3.95 -3.86
CA THR A 13 -3.22 -4.86 -2.78
C THR A 13 -3.86 -4.12 -1.62
N LEU A 14 -3.32 -2.96 -1.22
CA LEU A 14 -3.94 -2.11 -0.20
C LEU A 14 -5.31 -1.59 -0.64
N ARG A 15 -5.46 -1.17 -1.91
CA ARG A 15 -6.73 -0.74 -2.48
C ARG A 15 -7.80 -1.84 -2.40
N ASP A 16 -7.42 -3.09 -2.66
CA ASP A 16 -8.32 -4.24 -2.55
C ASP A 16 -8.77 -4.53 -1.11
N THR A 17 -7.98 -4.12 -0.12
CA THR A 17 -8.37 -4.18 1.29
C THR A 17 -9.13 -2.94 1.77
N GLU A 18 -9.17 -1.87 0.98
CA GLU A 18 -9.81 -0.61 1.35
C GLU A 18 -11.34 -0.79 1.40
N GLY A 19 -11.96 -0.47 2.53
CA GLY A 19 -13.40 -0.70 2.78
C GLY A 19 -13.70 -2.03 3.48
N ARG A 20 -12.70 -2.88 3.69
CA ARG A 20 -12.78 -3.95 4.68
C ARG A 20 -12.48 -3.35 6.07
N ASP A 21 -13.16 -3.81 7.11
CA ASP A 21 -12.91 -3.39 8.51
C ASP A 21 -11.63 -4.06 9.07
N ASP A 22 -10.64 -4.30 8.20
CA ASP A 22 -9.41 -5.01 8.53
C ASP A 22 -8.46 -4.07 9.29
N SER A 23 -7.80 -4.59 10.32
CA SER A 23 -6.78 -3.80 11.01
C SER A 23 -5.57 -3.54 10.10
N ARG A 24 -4.78 -2.51 10.39
CA ARG A 24 -3.51 -2.25 9.67
C ARG A 24 -2.58 -3.46 9.65
N ALA A 25 -2.52 -4.21 10.76
CA ALA A 25 -1.70 -5.39 10.85
C ALA A 25 -2.20 -6.49 9.92
N ASP A 26 -3.52 -6.63 9.78
CA ASP A 26 -4.14 -7.58 8.86
C ASP A 26 -3.96 -7.16 7.40
N GLN A 27 -4.03 -5.86 7.08
CA GLN A 27 -3.69 -5.36 5.74
C GLN A 27 -2.25 -5.66 5.36
N VAL A 28 -1.29 -5.40 6.27
CA VAL A 28 0.14 -5.72 6.02
C VAL A 28 0.34 -7.23 5.84
N ARG A 29 -0.36 -8.06 6.63
CA ARG A 29 -0.36 -9.51 6.43
C ARG A 29 -0.94 -9.92 5.09
N HIS A 30 -2.01 -9.28 4.67
CA HIS A 30 -2.61 -9.55 3.37
C HIS A 30 -1.65 -9.18 2.23
N VAL A 31 -1.01 -8.02 2.30
CA VAL A 31 0.05 -7.61 1.35
C VAL A 31 1.18 -8.63 1.31
N SER A 32 1.67 -9.06 2.48
CA SER A 32 2.71 -10.08 2.60
C SER A 32 2.30 -11.41 1.94
N GLN A 33 1.07 -11.87 2.16
CA GLN A 33 0.59 -13.13 1.60
C GLN A 33 0.33 -13.04 0.09
N THR A 34 -0.25 -11.94 -0.37
CA THR A 34 -0.60 -11.75 -1.79
C THR A 34 0.64 -11.58 -2.66
N LEU A 35 1.65 -10.87 -2.16
CA LEU A 35 2.88 -10.57 -2.92
C LEU A 35 4.03 -11.53 -2.60
N ASP A 36 3.80 -12.57 -1.80
CA ASP A 36 4.81 -13.53 -1.33
C ASP A 36 6.03 -12.83 -0.71
N LEU A 37 5.78 -11.88 0.19
CA LEU A 37 6.79 -11.08 0.89
C LEU A 37 6.85 -11.43 2.37
N ASP A 38 8.05 -11.29 2.95
CA ASP A 38 8.18 -11.22 4.40
C ASP A 38 7.34 -10.08 4.98
N GLU A 39 6.65 -10.33 6.10
CA GLU A 39 5.80 -9.33 6.77
C GLU A 39 6.58 -8.06 7.14
N SER A 40 7.87 -8.19 7.46
CA SER A 40 8.76 -7.05 7.71
C SER A 40 9.01 -6.21 6.47
N ASN A 41 9.22 -6.83 5.31
CA ASN A 41 9.41 -6.12 4.04
C ASN A 41 8.11 -5.46 3.60
N ALA A 42 6.98 -6.17 3.67
CA ALA A 42 5.66 -5.60 3.38
C ALA A 42 5.38 -4.38 4.26
N ARG A 43 5.66 -4.46 5.58
CA ARG A 43 5.52 -3.33 6.50
C ARG A 43 6.39 -2.16 6.09
N GLN A 44 7.67 -2.40 5.82
CA GLN A 44 8.62 -1.36 5.44
C GLN A 44 8.21 -0.64 4.15
N THR A 45 7.73 -1.40 3.15
CA THR A 45 7.25 -0.82 1.89
C THR A 45 6.00 0.03 2.12
N VAL A 46 5.04 -0.46 2.90
CA VAL A 46 3.83 0.32 3.25
C VAL A 46 4.19 1.59 4.02
N GLU A 47 5.13 1.53 4.95
CA GLU A 47 5.60 2.72 5.68
C GLU A 47 6.33 3.71 4.76
N GLY A 48 7.12 3.23 3.80
CA GLY A 48 7.72 4.09 2.76
C GLY A 48 6.67 4.76 1.87
N LEU A 49 5.59 4.05 1.54
CA LEU A 49 4.44 4.62 0.82
C LEU A 49 3.68 5.66 1.63
N VAL A 50 3.68 5.52 2.96
CA VAL A 50 3.14 6.55 3.87
C VAL A 50 4.02 7.79 3.91
N ASP A 51 5.33 7.61 4.05
CA ASP A 51 6.30 8.72 4.10
C ASP A 51 6.32 9.51 2.77
N SER A 52 6.22 8.81 1.64
CA SER A 52 6.13 9.41 0.30
C SER A 52 4.76 10.03 -0.02
N GLY A 53 3.75 9.85 0.84
CA GLY A 53 2.43 10.46 0.72
C GLY A 53 1.45 9.76 -0.22
N HIS A 54 1.76 8.53 -0.69
CA HIS A 54 0.85 7.72 -1.53
C HIS A 54 -0.20 6.97 -0.68
N VAL A 55 0.12 6.70 0.58
CA VAL A 55 -0.77 6.06 1.55
C VAL A 55 -0.91 6.96 2.77
N ARG A 56 -2.11 7.03 3.33
CA ARG A 56 -2.34 7.67 4.64
C ARG A 56 -2.54 6.62 5.72
N ALA A 57 -1.98 6.90 6.90
CA ALA A 57 -2.10 6.06 8.09
C ALA A 57 -2.78 6.84 9.24
N PRO A 58 -4.10 7.08 9.19
CA PRO A 58 -4.83 7.78 10.25
C PRO A 58 -5.00 6.95 11.53
N ASP A 59 -4.66 7.48 12.70
CA ASP A 59 -4.64 6.74 13.99
C ASP A 59 -5.86 5.85 14.22
N GLY A 60 -5.60 4.58 14.56
CA GLY A 60 -6.63 3.59 14.87
C GLY A 60 -7.46 3.12 13.66
N ARG A 61 -7.14 3.57 12.44
CA ARG A 61 -7.85 3.18 11.21
C ARG A 61 -6.93 2.44 10.22
N PRO A 62 -7.49 1.63 9.32
CA PRO A 62 -6.73 0.97 8.24
C PRO A 62 -5.97 1.98 7.38
N TYR A 63 -4.93 1.49 6.69
CA TYR A 63 -4.29 2.22 5.61
C TYR A 63 -5.30 2.49 4.50
N ALA A 64 -5.21 3.67 3.91
CA ALA A 64 -6.01 4.06 2.75
C ALA A 64 -5.12 4.82 1.76
N LEU A 65 -5.44 4.71 0.48
CA LEU A 65 -4.72 5.44 -0.56
C LEU A 65 -5.03 6.94 -0.47
N THR A 66 -4.05 7.75 -0.86
CA THR A 66 -4.24 9.17 -1.14
C THR A 66 -4.53 9.37 -2.63
N ASP A 67 -4.88 10.60 -3.03
CA ASP A 67 -5.03 10.96 -4.44
C ASP A 67 -3.75 10.61 -5.24
N ALA A 68 -2.57 10.91 -4.68
CA ALA A 68 -1.29 10.57 -5.30
C ALA A 68 -1.08 9.06 -5.45
N GLY A 69 -1.49 8.26 -4.47
CA GLY A 69 -1.46 6.79 -4.57
C GLY A 69 -2.39 6.25 -5.66
N GLN A 70 -3.57 6.87 -5.82
CA GLN A 70 -4.51 6.51 -6.88
C GLN A 70 -4.00 6.93 -8.27
N GLU A 71 -3.40 8.12 -8.38
CA GLU A 71 -2.76 8.61 -9.60
C GLU A 71 -1.59 7.71 -10.02
N ALA A 72 -0.76 7.27 -9.07
CA ALA A 72 0.34 6.35 -9.32
C ALA A 72 -0.16 5.00 -9.90
N LEU A 73 -1.24 4.45 -9.33
CA LEU A 73 -1.88 3.24 -9.87
C LEU A 73 -2.46 3.46 -11.27
N ALA A 74 -3.07 4.62 -11.52
CA ALA A 74 -3.67 4.96 -12.81
C ALA A 74 -2.63 5.21 -13.90
N ALA A 75 -1.48 5.79 -13.56
CA ALA A 75 -0.34 5.98 -14.46
C ALA A 75 0.30 4.63 -14.84
N GLY A 76 0.15 3.62 -13.97
CA GLY A 76 0.63 2.26 -14.19
C GLY A 76 2.17 2.16 -14.16
N PRO A 77 2.71 0.93 -14.16
CA PRO A 77 4.15 0.69 -14.20
C PRO A 77 4.67 0.83 -15.64
N GLU A 78 4.53 1.99 -16.27
CA GLU A 78 5.17 2.39 -17.56
C GLU A 78 4.52 3.71 -18.02
N SER A 79 4.94 4.83 -17.44
CA SER A 79 4.74 6.17 -18.00
C SER A 79 6.09 6.81 -18.30
#